data_AF-A0A2V5X091-F1
#
_entry.id   AF-A0A2V5X091-F1
#
_cell.length_a   1.000
_cell.length_b   1.000
_cell.length_c   1.000
_cell.angle_alpha   90.00
_cell.angle_beta   90.00
_cell.angle_gamma   90.00
#
_symmetry.space_group_name_H-M   'P 1'
#
loop_
_entity.id
_entity.type
_entity.pdbx_description
1 polymer ?
#
loop_
_entity_poly.entity_id
_entity_poly.type
_entity_poly.pdbx_seq_one_letter_code
_entity_poly.pdbx_strand_id
1 'polypeptide(L)'
;MPPGERKIYLQYHFNDEPGTMPLSHGFHIIVKPGETTEVIIGSTGRSVSGRIRLTGGGTNEVDWKRDVHSLTLKLPGDPDNDRPDTKQFSSEADRRKAWEDYARRSKEFWTSAAGHDCERGQRAYILVFSDDGSFRADNVPPGTYRLSVNPTEPGRGPWDRKSLGKLTKEIVVPEGTGPFDLGTLELAIRSVKKPTGSDPDRARGRG
;
A
#
# COMPACT_ATOMS: atom_id res chain seq x y z
N MET A 1 -25.43 15.27 5.91
CA MET A 1 -25.09 14.07 5.10
C MET A 1 -26.38 13.36 4.73
N PRO A 2 -26.58 12.88 3.47
CA PRO A 2 -27.77 12.14 3.13
C PRO A 2 -27.80 10.79 3.86
N PRO A 3 -28.98 10.26 4.23
CA PRO A 3 -29.09 8.99 4.94
C PRO A 3 -28.56 7.79 4.13
N GLY A 4 -28.21 6.72 4.84
CA GLY A 4 -27.75 5.45 4.28
C GLY A 4 -26.33 5.10 4.66
N GLU A 5 -25.83 4.03 4.06
CA GLU A 5 -24.46 3.57 4.25
C GLU A 5 -23.46 4.56 3.64
N ARG A 6 -22.43 4.91 4.42
CA ARG A 6 -21.34 5.78 4.01
C ARG A 6 -20.02 5.15 4.41
N LYS A 7 -19.00 5.38 3.61
CA LYS A 7 -17.62 5.02 3.95
C LYS A 7 -16.83 6.28 4.23
N ILE A 8 -16.18 6.32 5.38
CA ILE A 8 -15.36 7.45 5.84
C ILE A 8 -13.91 7.01 5.84
N TYR A 9 -13.00 7.94 5.54
CA TYR A 9 -11.56 7.73 5.52
C TYR A 9 -10.84 8.93 6.15
N LEU A 10 -9.64 8.67 6.68
CA LEU A 10 -8.62 9.70 6.90
C LEU A 10 -7.78 9.81 5.62
N GLN A 11 -7.77 10.97 4.99
CA GLN A 11 -6.89 11.22 3.84
C GLN A 11 -5.60 11.90 4.30
N TYR A 12 -4.45 11.35 3.90
CA TYR A 12 -3.18 12.05 4.03
C TYR A 12 -2.91 12.95 2.80
N HIS A 13 -2.09 13.98 2.98
CA HIS A 13 -1.61 14.81 1.88
C HIS A 13 -0.08 14.74 1.88
N PHE A 14 0.49 13.96 0.96
CA PHE A 14 1.94 13.76 0.85
C PHE A 14 2.60 14.69 -0.16
N ASN A 15 1.89 14.98 -1.25
CA ASN A 15 2.30 15.87 -2.32
C ASN A 15 1.06 16.41 -3.06
N ASP A 16 1.28 17.39 -3.94
CA ASP A 16 0.23 17.99 -4.79
C ASP A 16 0.11 17.31 -6.16
N GLU A 17 0.84 16.21 -6.41
CA GLU A 17 0.77 15.50 -7.67
C GLU A 17 -0.53 14.67 -7.77
N PRO A 18 -1.18 14.64 -8.95
CA PRO A 18 -2.31 13.75 -9.16
C PRO A 18 -1.90 12.29 -8.98
N GLY A 19 -2.68 11.48 -8.27
CA GLY A 19 -2.31 10.09 -8.06
C GLY A 19 -3.25 9.30 -7.20
N THR A 20 -2.75 8.16 -6.71
CA THR A 20 -3.46 7.34 -5.73
C THR A 20 -3.70 8.18 -4.48
N MET A 21 -4.96 8.35 -4.10
CA MET A 21 -5.30 9.05 -2.86
C MET A 21 -4.90 8.18 -1.66
N PRO A 22 -4.11 8.69 -0.70
CA PRO A 22 -3.73 7.96 0.50
C PRO A 22 -4.87 7.95 1.51
N LEU A 23 -5.85 7.05 1.27
CA LEU A 23 -7.00 6.85 2.14
C LEU A 23 -6.69 5.80 3.22
N SER A 24 -6.71 6.22 4.47
CA SER A 24 -6.40 5.44 5.65
C SER A 24 -7.62 5.28 6.55
N HIS A 25 -7.59 4.31 7.47
CA HIS A 25 -8.58 4.12 8.53
C HIS A 25 -10.01 4.04 7.99
N GLY A 26 -10.19 3.48 6.80
CA GLY A 26 -11.48 3.47 6.11
C GLY A 26 -12.49 2.55 6.78
N PHE A 27 -13.69 3.03 7.16
CA PHE A 27 -14.77 2.15 7.65
C PHE A 27 -16.16 2.62 7.25
N HIS A 28 -17.10 1.68 7.31
CA HIS A 28 -18.51 1.91 6.98
C HIS A 28 -19.28 2.38 8.21
N ILE A 29 -20.16 3.35 8.01
CA ILE A 29 -21.13 3.83 8.99
C ILE A 29 -22.52 3.85 8.36
N ILE A 30 -23.55 3.83 9.21
CA ILE A 30 -24.94 4.02 8.79
C ILE A 30 -25.40 5.38 9.33
N VAL A 31 -25.69 6.31 8.41
CA VAL A 31 -26.29 7.61 8.76
C VAL A 31 -27.80 7.46 8.72
N LYS A 32 -28.45 7.59 9.88
CA LYS A 32 -29.92 7.54 9.95
C LYS A 32 -30.54 8.90 9.60
N PRO A 33 -31.76 8.95 9.02
CA PRO A 33 -32.45 10.20 8.72
C PRO A 33 -32.72 11.03 9.99
N GLY A 34 -32.35 12.31 9.96
CA GLY A 34 -32.62 13.25 11.06
C GLY A 34 -31.81 13.03 12.35
N GLU A 35 -30.93 12.02 12.39
CA GLU A 35 -30.08 11.73 13.54
C GLU A 35 -28.64 12.23 13.31
N THR A 36 -27.94 12.53 14.41
CA THR A 36 -26.50 12.81 14.39
C THR A 36 -25.73 11.51 14.64
N THR A 37 -24.77 11.19 13.79
CA THR A 37 -23.85 10.06 13.96
C THR A 37 -22.47 10.60 14.34
N GLU A 38 -22.06 10.40 15.59
CA GLU A 38 -20.70 10.71 16.03
C GLU A 38 -19.73 9.62 15.60
N VAL A 39 -18.56 10.02 15.09
CA VAL A 39 -17.57 9.12 14.52
C VAL A 39 -16.20 9.49 15.06
N ILE A 40 -15.49 8.52 15.63
CA ILE A 40 -14.11 8.70 16.08
C ILE A 40 -13.21 7.92 15.13
N ILE A 41 -12.27 8.62 14.50
CA ILE A 41 -11.26 8.02 13.62
C ILE A 41 -9.94 8.00 14.37
N GLY A 42 -9.35 6.81 14.53
CA GLY A 42 -8.01 6.69 15.10
C GLY A 42 -7.94 6.80 16.63
N SER A 43 -8.89 6.23 17.37
CA SER A 43 -8.80 6.11 18.84
C SER A 43 -8.42 4.70 19.32
N THR A 44 -8.37 3.73 18.42
CA THR A 44 -8.13 2.31 18.74
C THR A 44 -6.93 1.79 17.97
N GLY A 45 -6.01 1.13 18.68
CA GLY A 45 -4.83 0.51 18.09
C GLY A 45 -3.50 1.14 18.52
N ARG A 46 -2.41 0.54 18.05
CA ARG A 46 -1.03 0.93 18.37
C ARG A 46 -0.44 1.75 17.23
N SER A 47 0.57 2.56 17.54
CA SER A 47 1.44 3.11 16.50
C SER A 47 2.39 2.00 16.03
N VAL A 48 2.39 1.72 14.73
CA VAL A 48 3.28 0.74 14.09
C VAL A 48 4.36 1.49 13.35
N SER A 49 5.63 1.22 13.64
CA SER A 49 6.77 1.88 13.01
C SER A 49 7.73 0.88 12.38
N GLY A 50 8.65 1.39 11.57
CA GLY A 50 9.78 0.62 11.06
C GLY A 50 10.67 1.48 10.18
N ARG A 51 11.69 0.86 9.60
CA ARG A 51 12.61 1.50 8.66
C ARG A 51 12.87 0.61 7.46
N ILE A 52 12.85 1.17 6.27
CA ILE A 52 13.26 0.47 5.06
C ILE A 52 14.77 0.65 4.84
N ARG A 53 15.47 -0.48 4.69
CA ARG A 53 16.86 -0.52 4.23
C ARG A 53 16.89 -0.95 2.77
N LEU A 54 17.40 -0.08 1.91
CA LEU A 54 17.52 -0.38 0.49
C LEU A 54 18.71 -1.31 0.23
N THR A 55 18.52 -2.27 -0.67
CA THR A 55 19.59 -3.10 -1.24
C THR A 55 19.64 -2.90 -2.76
N GLY A 56 20.84 -2.72 -3.31
CA GLY A 56 21.05 -2.53 -4.76
C GLY A 56 21.10 -1.07 -5.27
N GLY A 57 20.64 -0.08 -4.49
CA GLY A 57 20.68 1.37 -4.83
C GLY A 57 20.86 2.28 -3.61
N GLY A 58 20.95 3.59 -3.82
CA GLY A 58 21.12 4.58 -2.75
C GLY A 58 19.81 5.08 -2.12
N THR A 59 19.86 5.54 -0.87
CA THR A 59 18.70 6.12 -0.14
C THR A 59 18.06 7.30 -0.85
N ASN A 60 18.84 8.05 -1.63
CA ASN A 60 18.39 9.26 -2.32
C ASN A 60 17.73 8.94 -3.68
N GLU A 61 17.59 7.67 -4.05
CA GLU A 61 16.94 7.24 -5.30
C GLU A 61 15.43 7.05 -5.14
N VAL A 62 14.91 7.04 -3.90
CA VAL A 62 13.49 6.85 -3.61
C VAL A 62 12.89 8.14 -3.09
N ASP A 63 11.84 8.63 -3.76
CA ASP A 63 10.93 9.62 -3.20
C ASP A 63 9.81 8.91 -2.44
N TRP A 64 9.95 8.81 -1.13
CA TRP A 64 8.99 8.10 -0.27
C TRP A 64 7.61 8.76 -0.18
N LYS A 65 7.47 10.02 -0.60
CA LYS A 65 6.19 10.76 -0.55
C LYS A 65 5.45 10.70 -1.87
N ARG A 66 6.08 10.23 -2.94
CA ARG A 66 5.47 10.07 -4.27
C ARG A 66 4.38 9.01 -4.30
N ASP A 67 4.64 7.88 -3.65
CA ASP A 67 3.78 6.70 -3.70
C ASP A 67 3.03 6.46 -2.39
N VAL A 68 1.90 5.76 -2.50
CA VAL A 68 1.11 5.36 -1.33
C VAL A 68 1.51 3.94 -0.91
N HIS A 69 1.90 3.80 0.35
CA HIS A 69 2.30 2.54 0.96
C HIS A 69 1.40 2.22 2.15
N SER A 70 1.19 0.94 2.46
CA SER A 70 0.15 0.58 3.43
C SER A 70 0.39 -0.72 4.20
N LEU A 71 -0.32 -0.82 5.34
CA LEU A 71 -0.74 -2.06 5.96
C LEU A 71 -2.20 -2.32 5.58
N THR A 72 -2.48 -3.46 4.95
CA THR A 72 -3.86 -3.90 4.65
C THR A 72 -4.23 -5.07 5.53
N LEU A 73 -5.35 -4.97 6.26
CA LEU A 73 -5.84 -6.03 7.13
C LEU A 73 -6.15 -7.28 6.30
N LYS A 74 -5.61 -8.43 6.70
CA LYS A 74 -5.97 -9.73 6.13
C LYS A 74 -7.21 -10.26 6.83
N LEU A 75 -8.34 -10.20 6.14
CA LEU A 75 -9.59 -10.75 6.65
C LEU A 75 -9.67 -12.25 6.35
N PRO A 76 -10.11 -13.08 7.32
CA PRO A 76 -10.39 -14.48 7.05
C PRO A 76 -11.37 -14.65 5.88
N GLY A 77 -11.07 -15.58 4.97
CA GLY A 77 -11.90 -15.86 3.80
C GLY A 77 -11.73 -14.89 2.63
N ASP A 78 -10.95 -13.81 2.76
CA ASP A 78 -10.59 -12.96 1.60
C ASP A 78 -9.76 -13.79 0.59
N PRO A 79 -10.25 -14.00 -0.65
CA PRO A 79 -9.53 -14.78 -1.65
C PRO A 79 -8.18 -14.18 -2.04
N ASP A 80 -7.96 -12.87 -1.82
CA ASP A 80 -6.67 -12.22 -2.09
C ASP A 80 -5.56 -12.65 -1.13
N ASN A 81 -5.90 -13.32 -0.02
CA ASN A 81 -4.93 -13.94 0.87
C ASN A 81 -4.30 -15.20 0.24
N ASP A 82 -5.04 -15.88 -0.65
CA ASP A 82 -4.65 -17.14 -1.29
C ASP A 82 -4.36 -16.96 -2.79
N ARG A 83 -3.89 -15.77 -3.17
CA ARG A 83 -3.55 -15.45 -4.55
C ARG A 83 -2.39 -16.33 -5.03
N PRO A 84 -2.49 -16.97 -6.21
CA PRO A 84 -1.41 -17.83 -6.71
C PRO A 84 -0.09 -17.06 -6.89
N ASP A 85 1.01 -17.59 -6.33
CA ASP A 85 2.36 -17.08 -6.60
C ASP A 85 2.84 -17.62 -7.96
N THR A 86 3.30 -16.74 -8.85
CA THR A 86 3.81 -17.16 -10.15
C THR A 86 5.06 -18.02 -10.04
N LYS A 87 5.85 -17.88 -8.97
CA LYS A 87 7.09 -18.64 -8.75
C LYS A 87 6.85 -20.10 -8.35
N GLN A 88 5.63 -20.45 -7.91
CA GLN A 88 5.32 -21.80 -7.45
C GLN A 88 5.00 -22.79 -8.59
N PHE A 89 4.85 -22.28 -9.82
CA PHE A 89 4.51 -23.10 -10.99
C PHE A 89 5.71 -23.25 -11.93
N SER A 90 6.04 -24.49 -12.28
CA SER A 90 7.07 -24.82 -13.28
C SER A 90 6.53 -24.83 -14.72
N SER A 91 5.21 -24.85 -14.89
CA SER A 91 4.50 -24.94 -16.17
C SER A 91 3.59 -23.74 -16.38
N GLU A 92 3.55 -23.21 -17.60
CA GLU A 92 2.62 -22.14 -17.95
C GLU A 92 1.16 -22.62 -17.91
N ALA A 93 0.89 -23.87 -18.28
CA ALA A 93 -0.46 -24.44 -18.25
C ALA A 93 -0.99 -24.54 -16.81
N ASP A 94 -0.15 -24.98 -15.87
CA ASP A 94 -0.53 -25.07 -14.46
C ASP A 94 -0.75 -23.69 -13.85
N ARG A 95 0.13 -22.73 -14.20
CA ARG A 95 -0.05 -21.33 -13.84
C ARG A 95 -1.38 -20.80 -14.37
N ARG A 96 -1.66 -20.99 -15.67
CA ARG A 96 -2.90 -20.52 -16.31
C ARG A 96 -4.13 -21.06 -15.58
N LYS A 97 -4.16 -22.38 -15.35
CA LYS A 97 -5.25 -23.06 -14.65
C LYS A 97 -5.43 -22.52 -13.23
N ALA A 98 -4.37 -22.35 -12.46
CA ALA A 98 -4.45 -21.81 -11.10
C ALA A 98 -5.01 -20.38 -11.06
N TRP A 99 -4.64 -19.54 -12.04
CA TRP A 99 -5.18 -18.19 -12.16
C TRP A 99 -6.64 -18.17 -12.60
N GLU A 100 -7.07 -19.08 -13.48
CA GLU A 100 -8.47 -19.24 -13.87
C GLU A 100 -9.33 -19.70 -12.68
N ASP A 101 -8.85 -20.69 -11.92
CA ASP A 101 -9.53 -21.18 -10.72
C ASP A 101 -9.61 -20.10 -9.63
N TYR A 102 -8.54 -19.32 -9.44
CA TYR A 102 -8.55 -18.16 -8.54
C TYR A 102 -9.54 -17.09 -9.03
N ALA A 103 -9.53 -16.74 -10.33
CA ALA A 103 -10.43 -15.73 -10.88
C ALA A 103 -11.90 -16.12 -10.72
N ARG A 104 -12.24 -17.40 -10.98
CA ARG A 104 -13.60 -17.94 -10.76
C ARG A 104 -14.02 -17.80 -9.30
N ARG A 105 -13.24 -18.35 -8.36
CA ARG A 105 -13.55 -18.29 -6.92
C ARG A 105 -13.62 -16.86 -6.39
N SER A 106 -12.72 -16.00 -6.83
CA SER A 106 -12.71 -14.59 -6.43
C SER A 106 -13.96 -13.87 -6.92
N LYS A 107 -14.37 -14.09 -8.18
CA LYS A 107 -15.60 -13.51 -8.72
C LYS A 107 -16.82 -13.98 -7.93
N GLU A 108 -16.95 -15.29 -7.70
CA GLU A 108 -18.05 -15.87 -6.92
C GLU A 108 -18.11 -15.28 -5.51
N PHE A 109 -16.97 -15.22 -4.82
CA PHE A 109 -16.87 -14.66 -3.48
C PHE A 109 -17.27 -13.18 -3.43
N TRP A 110 -16.70 -12.32 -4.28
CA TRP A 110 -16.95 -10.88 -4.24
C TRP A 110 -18.38 -10.49 -4.66
N THR A 111 -19.13 -11.40 -5.30
CA THR A 111 -20.58 -11.22 -5.56
C THR A 111 -21.50 -11.78 -4.47
N SER A 112 -20.93 -12.42 -3.44
CA SER A 112 -21.68 -13.04 -2.35
C SER A 112 -21.87 -12.10 -1.15
N ALA A 113 -22.80 -12.44 -0.25
CA ALA A 113 -22.98 -11.73 1.02
C ALA A 113 -21.68 -11.68 1.85
N ALA A 114 -20.96 -12.81 1.93
CA ALA A 114 -19.66 -12.88 2.62
C ALA A 114 -18.60 -11.98 1.98
N GLY A 115 -18.61 -11.84 0.65
CA GLY A 115 -17.76 -10.89 -0.07
C GLY A 115 -18.08 -9.44 0.29
N HIS A 116 -19.36 -9.08 0.34
CA HIS A 116 -19.78 -7.75 0.78
C HIS A 116 -19.43 -7.48 2.25
N ASP A 117 -19.55 -8.47 3.14
CA ASP A 117 -19.09 -8.36 4.53
C ASP A 117 -17.57 -8.18 4.63
N CYS A 118 -16.81 -8.92 3.81
CA CYS A 118 -15.37 -8.77 3.70
C CYS A 118 -15.00 -7.36 3.24
N GLU A 119 -15.61 -6.86 2.16
CA GLU A 119 -15.42 -5.50 1.64
C GLU A 119 -15.73 -4.44 2.71
N ARG A 120 -16.81 -4.65 3.49
CA ARG A 120 -17.16 -3.77 4.61
C ARG A 120 -16.12 -3.77 5.72
N GLY A 121 -15.51 -4.94 5.97
CA GLY A 121 -14.47 -5.15 6.97
C GLY A 121 -13.08 -4.68 6.55
N GLN A 122 -12.82 -4.48 5.24
CA GLN A 122 -11.48 -4.15 4.76
C GLN A 122 -10.96 -2.85 5.38
N ARG A 123 -9.73 -2.89 5.89
CA ARG A 123 -9.02 -1.74 6.46
C ARG A 123 -7.65 -1.60 5.82
N ALA A 124 -7.30 -0.37 5.50
CA ALA A 124 -5.94 0.01 5.11
C ALA A 124 -5.44 1.13 6.03
N TYR A 125 -4.18 1.03 6.42
CA TYR A 125 -3.47 2.03 7.22
C TYR A 125 -2.29 2.51 6.41
N ILE A 126 -2.32 3.78 6.02
CA ILE A 126 -1.28 4.35 5.17
C ILE A 126 -0.02 4.59 5.99
N LEU A 127 1.13 4.24 5.41
CA LEU A 127 2.43 4.49 5.99
C LEU A 127 2.87 5.92 5.67
N VAL A 128 3.21 6.68 6.71
CA VAL A 128 3.79 8.01 6.59
C VAL A 128 5.31 7.88 6.71
N PHE A 129 6.02 8.17 5.62
CA PHE A 129 7.46 8.04 5.53
C PHE A 129 8.21 9.36 5.80
N SER A 130 9.37 9.23 6.43
CA SER A 130 10.44 10.23 6.42
C SER A 130 11.40 9.95 5.26
N ASP A 131 12.19 10.95 4.88
CA ASP A 131 13.09 10.85 3.72
C ASP A 131 14.19 9.79 3.91
N ASP A 132 14.48 9.41 5.16
CA ASP A 132 15.46 8.38 5.53
C ASP A 132 14.91 6.94 5.49
N GLY A 133 13.69 6.75 4.99
CA GLY A 133 13.01 5.45 4.89
C GLY A 133 12.36 4.97 6.18
N SER A 134 12.40 5.75 7.27
CA SER A 134 11.60 5.48 8.47
C SER A 134 10.13 5.74 8.19
N PHE A 135 9.24 4.90 8.70
CA PHE A 135 7.80 5.07 8.55
C PHE A 135 7.03 4.82 9.84
N ARG A 136 5.81 5.33 9.86
CA ARG A 136 4.82 5.07 10.90
C ARG A 136 3.41 4.96 10.33
N ALA A 137 2.56 4.19 11.00
CA ALA A 137 1.12 4.20 10.83
C ALA A 137 0.48 4.18 12.22
N ASP A 138 -0.41 5.13 12.48
CA ASP A 138 -1.04 5.27 13.80
C ASP A 138 -2.35 4.50 13.90
N ASN A 139 -2.73 4.17 15.13
CA ASN A 139 -4.03 3.57 15.45
C ASN A 139 -4.33 2.32 14.62
N VAL A 140 -3.34 1.43 14.53
CA VAL A 140 -3.46 0.12 13.87
C VAL A 140 -3.92 -0.90 14.92
N PRO A 141 -5.13 -1.45 14.81
CA PRO A 141 -5.61 -2.48 15.72
C PRO A 141 -4.76 -3.76 15.67
N PRO A 142 -4.88 -4.64 16.68
CA PRO A 142 -4.32 -5.97 16.60
C PRO A 142 -4.90 -6.75 15.42
N GLY A 143 -4.06 -7.56 14.77
CA GLY A 143 -4.46 -8.35 13.62
C GLY A 143 -3.31 -8.71 12.71
N THR A 144 -3.62 -9.50 11.68
CA THR A 144 -2.67 -9.86 10.63
C THR A 144 -2.81 -8.92 9.46
N TYR A 145 -1.71 -8.34 9.02
CA TYR A 145 -1.69 -7.35 7.95
C TYR A 145 -0.70 -7.73 6.85
N ARG A 146 -1.03 -7.37 5.62
CA ARG A 146 -0.09 -7.32 4.51
C ARG A 146 0.53 -5.92 4.47
N LEU A 147 1.82 -5.84 4.78
CA LEU A 147 2.66 -4.70 4.48
C LEU A 147 2.96 -4.66 2.98
N SER A 148 2.73 -3.50 2.34
CA SER A 148 3.04 -3.27 0.93
C SER A 148 3.79 -1.95 0.76
N VAL A 149 5.04 -2.05 0.32
CA VAL A 149 5.92 -0.92 -0.03
C VAL A 149 6.39 -1.14 -1.46
N ASN A 150 6.09 -0.20 -2.35
CA ASN A 150 6.32 -0.36 -3.80
C ASN A 150 6.67 1.00 -4.43
N PRO A 151 7.86 1.53 -4.11
CA PRO A 151 8.28 2.83 -4.63
C PRO A 151 8.52 2.76 -6.13
N THR A 152 8.29 3.89 -6.79
CA THR A 152 8.47 4.08 -8.21
C THR A 152 9.59 5.06 -8.51
N GLU A 153 10.16 4.97 -9.71
CA GLU A 153 11.17 5.89 -10.19
C GLU A 153 10.61 7.34 -10.09
N PRO A 154 11.43 8.32 -9.67
CA PRO A 154 11.08 9.72 -9.77
C PRO A 154 10.88 10.09 -11.25
N GLY A 155 9.63 10.01 -11.72
CA GLY A 155 9.26 10.26 -13.11
C GLY A 155 9.04 11.76 -13.39
N ARG A 156 8.95 12.14 -14.67
CA ARG A 156 8.62 13.52 -15.08
C ARG A 156 7.13 13.88 -14.91
N GLY A 157 6.31 12.99 -14.35
CA GLY A 157 4.89 13.23 -14.15
C GLY A 157 4.17 12.10 -13.40
N PRO A 158 2.89 12.30 -13.06
CA PRO A 158 2.12 11.43 -12.16
C PRO A 158 1.82 10.02 -12.70
N TRP A 159 1.95 9.83 -14.01
CA TRP A 159 1.63 8.56 -14.69
C TRP A 159 2.85 7.69 -14.98
N ASP A 160 4.06 8.25 -14.84
CA ASP A 160 5.31 7.49 -14.99
C ASP A 160 5.66 6.81 -13.66
N ARG A 161 5.14 5.59 -13.51
CA ARG A 161 5.21 4.79 -12.27
C ARG A 161 6.01 3.50 -12.47
N LYS A 162 7.22 3.62 -12.99
CA LYS A 162 8.11 2.47 -13.14
C LYS A 162 8.61 2.00 -11.77
N SER A 163 8.26 0.78 -11.38
CA SER A 163 8.62 0.25 -10.05
C SER A 163 10.15 0.17 -9.86
N LEU A 164 10.63 0.71 -8.74
CA LEU A 164 12.02 0.54 -8.28
C LEU A 164 12.21 -0.82 -7.63
N GLY A 165 11.19 -1.30 -6.93
CA GLY A 165 11.21 -2.55 -6.19
C GLY A 165 9.89 -2.77 -5.46
N LYS A 166 9.71 -3.96 -4.89
CA LYS A 166 8.49 -4.31 -4.16
C LYS A 166 8.82 -5.13 -2.91
N LEU A 167 8.31 -4.67 -1.77
CA LEU A 167 8.26 -5.42 -0.52
C LEU A 167 6.79 -5.70 -0.19
N THR A 168 6.45 -6.98 -0.20
CA THR A 168 5.20 -7.48 0.39
C THR A 168 5.56 -8.41 1.53
N LYS A 169 5.05 -8.15 2.73
CA LYS A 169 5.32 -9.00 3.90
C LYS A 169 4.07 -9.13 4.76
N GLU A 170 3.83 -10.32 5.29
CA GLU A 170 2.84 -10.49 6.35
C GLU A 170 3.43 -10.06 7.69
N ILE A 171 2.67 -9.25 8.44
CA ILE A 171 3.00 -8.84 9.80
C ILE A 171 1.83 -9.20 10.72
N VAL A 172 2.14 -9.54 11.95
CA VAL A 172 1.14 -9.70 13.02
C VAL A 172 1.34 -8.54 13.98
N VAL A 173 0.34 -7.69 14.12
CA VAL A 173 0.29 -6.64 15.13
C VAL A 173 -0.36 -7.27 16.37
N PRO A 174 0.38 -7.47 17.47
CA PRO A 174 -0.18 -8.09 18.67
C PRO A 174 -1.04 -7.09 19.46
N GLU A 175 -1.83 -7.62 20.40
CA GLU A 175 -2.50 -6.79 21.40
C GLU A 175 -1.51 -5.92 22.19
N GLY A 176 -2.00 -4.78 22.70
CA GLY A 176 -1.23 -3.86 23.53
C GLY A 176 -1.52 -2.40 23.26
N THR A 177 -0.91 -1.51 24.05
CA THR A 177 -1.16 -0.06 24.03
C THR A 177 0.07 0.78 23.66
N GLY A 178 1.26 0.17 23.64
CA GLY A 178 2.52 0.87 23.30
C GLY A 178 2.83 0.90 21.80
N PRO A 179 3.89 1.59 21.36
CA PRO A 179 4.39 1.50 19.99
C PRO A 179 4.81 0.06 19.64
N PHE A 180 4.62 -0.35 18.38
CA PHE A 180 5.07 -1.63 17.85
C PHE A 180 6.05 -1.40 16.71
N ASP A 181 7.33 -1.64 16.96
CA ASP A 181 8.38 -1.44 15.98
C ASP A 181 8.65 -2.74 15.21
N LEU A 182 8.52 -2.68 13.88
CA LEU A 182 8.85 -3.75 12.95
C LEU A 182 10.36 -3.86 12.69
N GLY A 183 11.14 -2.91 13.21
CA GLY A 183 12.58 -2.84 13.02
C GLY A 183 12.94 -2.46 11.58
N THR A 184 14.07 -3.00 11.11
CA THR A 184 14.55 -2.76 9.75
C THR A 184 14.06 -3.83 8.78
N LEU A 185 13.47 -3.40 7.68
CA LEU A 185 12.98 -4.26 6.60
C LEU A 185 13.76 -3.98 5.32
N GLU A 186 14.24 -5.03 4.67
CA GLU A 186 15.02 -4.88 3.44
C GLU A 186 14.10 -4.76 2.22
N LEU A 187 14.43 -3.81 1.34
CA LEU A 187 13.79 -3.63 0.05
C LEU A 187 14.88 -3.62 -1.03
N ALA A 188 14.86 -4.67 -1.86
CA ALA A 188 15.68 -4.68 -3.07
C ALA A 188 15.12 -3.70 -4.09
N ILE A 189 15.95 -2.78 -4.54
CA ILE A 189 15.63 -1.82 -5.60
C ILE A 189 16.57 -1.96 -6.79
N ARG A 190 16.04 -1.65 -7.97
CA ARG A 190 16.83 -1.41 -9.16
C ARG A 190 17.52 -0.05 -9.02
N SER A 191 18.85 -0.02 -9.17
CA SER A 191 19.56 1.27 -9.24
C SER A 191 19.14 2.05 -10.49
N VAL A 192 18.79 3.32 -10.29
CA VAL A 192 18.57 4.27 -11.39
C VAL A 192 19.93 4.87 -11.74
N LYS A 193 20.53 4.45 -12.86
CA LYS A 193 21.66 5.21 -13.43
C LYS A 193 21.17 6.63 -13.69
N LYS A 194 21.70 7.62 -12.97
CA LYS A 194 21.55 9.03 -13.36
C LYS A 194 21.98 9.14 -14.82
N PRO A 195 21.24 9.85 -15.69
CA PRO A 195 21.76 10.17 -17.01
C PRO A 195 23.07 10.93 -16.78
N THR A 196 24.18 10.35 -17.25
CA THR A 196 25.46 11.05 -17.38
C THR A 196 25.18 12.35 -18.11
N GLY A 197 25.62 13.46 -17.52
CA GLY A 197 25.26 14.82 -17.93
C GLY A 197 25.34 15.01 -19.44
N SER A 198 24.39 15.77 -19.97
CA SER A 198 24.54 16.42 -21.26
C SER A 198 25.86 17.17 -21.26
N ASP A 199 26.81 16.67 -22.04
CA ASP A 199 28.05 17.34 -22.37
C ASP A 199 27.72 18.71 -22.98
N PRO A 200 28.06 19.84 -22.32
CA PRO A 200 27.71 21.15 -22.82
C PRO A 200 28.57 21.59 -24.02
N ASP A 201 29.53 20.78 -24.49
CA ASP A 201 30.55 21.24 -25.45
C ASP A 201 30.31 20.85 -26.92
N ARG A 202 29.13 20.34 -27.29
CA ARG A 202 28.82 20.04 -28.71
C ARG A 202 28.29 21.24 -29.52
N ALA A 203 28.35 22.45 -28.97
CA ALA A 203 27.92 23.68 -29.63
C ALA A 203 29.08 24.60 -30.02
N ARG A 204 30.22 24.06 -30.48
CA ARG A 204 31.18 24.84 -31.27
C ARG A 204 31.78 23.97 -32.37
N GLY A 205 31.41 24.27 -33.61
CA GLY A 205 32.17 23.80 -34.77
C GLY A 205 31.30 23.47 -35.97
N ARG A 206 30.80 24.50 -36.65
CA ARG A 206 30.92 24.67 -38.12
C ARG A 206 30.94 26.17 -38.41
N GLY A 207 32.14 26.68 -38.67
CA GLY A 207 32.35 27.82 -39.55
C GLY A 207 32.39 27.35 -41.00
#